data_AF-A0A7S0R2A5-F1
#
_entry.id   AF-A0A7S0R2A5-F1
#
_cell.length_a   1.000
_cell.length_b   1.000
_cell.length_c   1.000
_cell.angle_alpha   90.00
_cell.angle_beta   90.00
_cell.angle_gamma   90.00
#
_symmetry.space_group_name_H-M   'P 1'
#
loop_
_entity.id
_entity.type
_entity.pdbx_description
1 polymer ?
#
loop_
_entity_poly.entity_id
_entity_poly.type
_entity_poly.pdbx_seq_one_letter_code
_entity_poly.pdbx_strand_id
1 'polypeptide(L)'
;SKSLKLSSAARQRRSTGETVNMMQVDAQSLEMMAFQLHFVWSGLVQIIGFSAQLIYFLGPSGLAGMAVMVVLVPVQKKLMIKGMILKKFSQQNADKRVKQVGEVLNGIRAVKMNAWEEAFQESVREIRHHELVDLRVIRLLRAFTVV
;
A
#
# COMPACT_ATOMS: atom_id res chain seq x y z
N SER A 1 -4.73 13.80 -28.32
CA SER A 1 -5.81 13.51 -29.29
C SER A 1 -7.17 13.20 -28.65
N LYS A 2 -7.25 12.45 -27.52
CA LYS A 2 -8.53 12.20 -26.82
C LYS A 2 -9.05 13.39 -25.99
N SER A 3 -8.16 14.18 -25.37
CA SER A 3 -8.54 15.37 -24.59
C SER A 3 -9.20 16.48 -25.44
N LEU A 4 -8.87 16.54 -26.73
CA LEU A 4 -9.44 17.50 -27.68
C LEU A 4 -10.85 17.12 -28.13
N LYS A 5 -11.30 15.87 -27.91
CA LYS A 5 -12.62 15.36 -28.30
C LYS A 5 -13.63 15.32 -27.14
N LEU A 6 -13.28 15.86 -25.98
CA LEU A 6 -14.18 15.92 -24.81
C LEU A 6 -15.29 16.96 -25.04
N SER A 7 -16.54 16.53 -24.85
CA SER A 7 -17.71 17.41 -24.85
C SER A 7 -17.60 18.47 -23.74
N SER A 8 -18.27 19.61 -23.92
CA SER A 8 -18.25 20.71 -22.94
C SER A 8 -18.70 20.25 -21.54
N ALA A 9 -19.73 19.39 -21.48
CA ALA A 9 -20.21 18.79 -20.23
C ALA A 9 -19.17 17.89 -19.53
N ALA A 10 -18.36 17.14 -20.29
CA ALA A 10 -17.30 16.31 -19.70
C ALA A 10 -16.09 17.17 -19.25
N ARG A 11 -15.82 18.28 -19.95
CA ARG A 11 -14.76 19.24 -19.62
C ARG A 11 -15.08 20.08 -18.38
N GLN A 12 -16.36 20.28 -18.08
CA GLN A 12 -16.82 20.99 -16.88
C GLN A 12 -16.79 20.11 -15.62
N ARG A 13 -16.75 18.77 -15.77
CA ARG A 13 -16.68 17.80 -14.66
C ARG A 13 -15.26 17.51 -14.15
N ARG A 14 -14.23 17.78 -14.96
CA ARG A 14 -12.82 17.51 -14.64
C ARG A 14 -12.00 18.70 -15.07
N SER A 15 -11.34 19.37 -14.14
CA SER A 15 -10.43 20.47 -14.47
C SER A 15 -9.26 19.95 -15.32
N THR A 16 -8.68 20.84 -16.13
CA THR A 16 -7.46 20.54 -16.89
C THR A 16 -6.33 20.09 -15.95
N GLY A 17 -6.23 20.71 -14.76
CA GLY A 17 -5.25 20.34 -13.72
C GLY A 17 -5.45 18.93 -13.18
N GLU A 18 -6.68 18.50 -12.90
CA GLU A 18 -6.97 17.12 -12.48
C GLU A 18 -6.62 16.10 -13.57
N THR A 19 -6.89 16.43 -14.83
CA THR A 19 -6.56 15.55 -15.96
C THR A 19 -5.04 15.37 -16.10
N VAL A 20 -4.28 16.45 -15.95
CA VAL A 20 -2.81 16.40 -15.97
C VAL A 20 -2.26 15.64 -14.76
N ASN A 21 -2.83 15.85 -13.57
CA ASN A 21 -2.43 15.11 -12.37
C ASN A 21 -2.67 13.59 -12.53
N MET A 22 -3.83 13.19 -13.08
CA MET A 22 -4.10 11.78 -13.40
C MET A 22 -3.09 11.23 -14.40
N MET A 23 -2.82 11.96 -15.49
CA MET A 23 -1.81 11.56 -16.46
C MET A 23 -0.43 11.39 -15.83
N GLN A 24 -0.05 12.26 -14.89
CA GLN A 24 1.23 12.18 -14.20
C GLN A 24 1.30 10.95 -13.27
N VAL A 25 0.24 10.69 -12.49
CA VAL A 25 0.17 9.50 -11.62
C VAL A 25 0.19 8.20 -12.44
N ASP A 26 -0.53 8.17 -13.56
CA ASP A 26 -0.55 7.02 -14.47
C ASP A 26 0.83 6.81 -15.12
N ALA A 27 1.49 7.88 -15.57
CA ALA A 27 2.83 7.81 -16.14
C ALA A 27 3.86 7.27 -15.13
N GLN A 28 3.84 7.76 -13.89
CA GLN A 28 4.69 7.25 -12.81
C GLN A 28 4.41 5.78 -12.50
N SER A 29 3.13 5.38 -12.51
CA SER A 29 2.74 3.99 -12.27
C SER A 29 3.25 3.07 -13.38
N LEU A 30 3.15 3.49 -14.65
CA LEU A 30 3.65 2.74 -15.79
C LEU A 30 5.18 2.60 -15.76
N GLU A 31 5.89 3.67 -15.39
CA GLU A 31 7.34 3.64 -15.20
C GLU A 31 7.73 2.59 -14.14
N MET A 32 7.10 2.65 -12.96
CA MET A 32 7.35 1.65 -11.92
C MET A 32 7.01 0.23 -12.38
N MET A 33 5.92 0.03 -13.12
CA MET A 33 5.56 -1.28 -13.67
C MET A 33 6.62 -1.80 -14.65
N ALA A 34 7.16 -0.94 -15.52
CA ALA A 34 8.22 -1.32 -16.45
C ALA A 34 9.48 -1.77 -15.71
N PHE A 35 9.90 -1.03 -14.68
CA PHE A 35 11.01 -1.43 -13.81
C PHE A 35 10.73 -2.75 -13.09
N GLN A 36 9.52 -2.93 -12.56
CA GLN A 36 9.13 -4.16 -11.86
C GLN A 36 9.16 -5.38 -12.78
N LEU A 37 8.65 -5.22 -14.02
CA LEU A 37 8.69 -6.28 -15.03
C LEU A 37 10.13 -6.65 -15.36
N HIS A 38 11.00 -5.65 -15.56
CA HIS A 38 12.43 -5.89 -15.81
C HIS A 38 13.08 -6.69 -14.68
N PHE A 39 12.81 -6.30 -13.43
CA PHE A 39 13.32 -6.96 -12.25
C PHE A 39 12.86 -8.43 -12.15
N VAL A 40 11.60 -8.72 -12.51
CA VAL A 40 11.05 -10.09 -12.44
C VAL A 40 11.78 -11.04 -13.39
N TRP A 41 11.89 -10.72 -14.69
CA TRP A 41 12.54 -11.65 -15.62
C TRP A 41 14.05 -11.73 -15.40
N SER A 42 14.69 -10.60 -15.10
CA SER A 42 16.13 -10.55 -14.78
C SER A 42 16.45 -11.38 -13.53
N GLY A 43 15.63 -11.26 -12.48
CA GLY A 43 15.77 -12.02 -11.25
C GLY A 43 15.66 -13.54 -11.47
N LEU A 44 14.76 -14.00 -12.36
CA LEU A 44 14.66 -15.42 -12.70
C LEU A 44 15.94 -15.95 -13.37
N VAL A 45 16.49 -15.19 -14.32
CA VAL A 45 17.76 -15.54 -14.98
C VAL A 45 18.90 -15.58 -13.95
N GLN A 46 18.94 -14.61 -13.04
CA GLN A 46 19.95 -14.52 -12.00
C GLN A 46 19.89 -15.69 -11.01
N ILE A 47 18.69 -16.11 -10.58
CA ILE A 47 18.50 -17.28 -9.71
C ILE A 47 19.07 -18.54 -10.38
N ILE A 48 18.80 -18.75 -11.67
CA ILE A 48 19.32 -19.91 -12.41
C ILE A 48 20.86 -19.85 -12.48
N GLY A 49 21.41 -18.68 -12.83
CA GLY A 49 22.86 -18.48 -12.92
C GLY A 49 23.58 -18.74 -11.59
N PHE A 50 23.06 -18.20 -10.49
CA PHE A 50 23.64 -18.42 -9.17
C PHE A 50 23.48 -19.85 -8.68
N SER A 51 22.35 -20.50 -8.98
CA SER A 51 22.14 -21.91 -8.64
C SER A 51 23.16 -22.81 -9.36
N ALA A 52 23.41 -22.57 -10.65
CA ALA A 52 24.40 -23.30 -11.43
C ALA A 52 25.82 -23.09 -10.88
N GLN A 53 26.18 -21.84 -10.57
CA GLN A 53 27.49 -21.51 -10.02
C GLN A 53 27.71 -22.12 -8.62
N LEU A 54 26.67 -22.13 -7.80
CA LEU A 54 26.72 -22.68 -6.44
C LEU A 54 26.92 -24.20 -6.46
N ILE A 55 26.28 -24.92 -7.40
CA ILE A 55 26.52 -26.36 -7.59
C ILE A 55 27.95 -26.62 -8.11
N TYR A 56 28.45 -25.77 -9.01
CA TYR A 56 29.80 -25.93 -9.57
C TYR A 56 30.90 -25.77 -8.51
N PHE A 57 30.80 -24.77 -7.63
CA PHE A 57 31.83 -24.50 -6.61
C PHE A 57 31.68 -25.31 -5.31
N LEU A 58 30.45 -25.54 -4.83
CA LEU A 58 30.19 -26.17 -3.52
C LEU A 58 29.76 -27.64 -3.63
N GLY A 59 29.51 -28.14 -4.83
CA GLY A 59 28.98 -29.48 -5.04
C GLY A 59 27.60 -29.68 -4.39
N PRO A 60 27.25 -30.90 -3.97
CA PRO A 60 25.93 -31.23 -3.43
C PRO A 60 25.55 -30.46 -2.15
N SER A 61 26.54 -29.98 -1.38
CA SER A 61 26.29 -29.21 -0.14
C SER A 61 25.55 -27.90 -0.40
N GLY A 62 25.67 -27.33 -1.60
CA GLY A 62 24.96 -26.12 -1.99
C GLY A 62 23.44 -26.28 -2.10
N LEU A 63 22.96 -27.52 -2.35
CA LEU A 63 21.53 -27.81 -2.49
C LEU A 63 20.76 -27.56 -1.19
N ALA A 64 21.40 -27.76 -0.03
CA ALA A 64 20.77 -27.50 1.26
C ALA A 64 20.44 -26.00 1.46
N GLY A 65 21.34 -25.11 1.07
CA GLY A 65 21.11 -23.66 1.11
C GLY A 65 19.99 -23.21 0.17
N MET A 66 19.96 -23.76 -1.05
CA MET A 66 18.89 -23.49 -2.01
C MET A 66 17.52 -23.97 -1.51
N ALA A 67 17.47 -25.15 -0.86
CA ALA A 67 16.23 -25.67 -0.28
C ALA A 67 15.67 -24.71 0.78
N VAL A 68 16.53 -24.16 1.66
CA VAL A 68 16.11 -23.16 2.66
C VAL A 68 15.58 -21.89 2.00
N MET A 69 16.25 -21.38 0.96
CA MET A 69 15.79 -20.19 0.23
C MET A 69 14.44 -20.42 -0.44
N VAL A 70 14.24 -21.57 -1.10
CA VAL A 70 12.97 -21.94 -1.74
C VAL A 70 11.83 -22.04 -0.72
N VAL A 71 12.09 -22.51 0.50
CA VAL A 71 11.10 -22.56 1.59
C VAL A 71 10.80 -21.17 2.17
N LEU A 72 11.78 -20.26 2.21
CA LEU A 72 11.57 -18.90 2.73
C LEU A 72 10.69 -18.04 1.80
N VAL A 73 10.78 -18.22 0.47
CA VAL A 73 9.96 -17.49 -0.51
C VAL A 73 8.44 -17.57 -0.22
N PRO A 74 7.81 -18.75 -0.08
CA PRO A 74 6.39 -18.85 0.24
C PRO A 74 6.04 -18.32 1.63
N VAL A 75 6.96 -18.39 2.61
CA VAL A 75 6.76 -17.81 3.94
C VAL A 75 6.66 -16.28 3.82
N GLN A 76 7.60 -15.64 3.14
CA GLN A 76 7.56 -14.20 2.88
C GLN A 76 6.29 -13.80 2.10
N LYS A 77 5.90 -14.59 1.08
CA LYS A 77 4.65 -14.35 0.32
C LYS A 77 3.40 -14.36 1.21
N LYS A 78 3.27 -15.34 2.12
CA LYS A 78 2.13 -15.42 3.05
C LYS A 78 2.09 -14.21 4.00
N LEU A 79 3.23 -13.79 4.52
CA LEU A 79 3.34 -12.62 5.39
C LEU A 79 2.99 -11.33 4.64
N MET A 80 3.46 -11.19 3.41
CA MET A 80 3.11 -10.06 2.55
C MET A 80 1.60 -9.97 2.31
N ILE A 81 0.94 -11.09 1.96
CA ILE A 81 -0.52 -11.14 1.75
C ILE A 81 -1.26 -10.73 3.03
N LYS A 82 -0.86 -11.27 4.17
CA LYS A 82 -1.45 -10.89 5.47
C LYS A 82 -1.28 -9.39 5.76
N GLY A 83 -0.10 -8.84 5.50
CA GLY A 83 0.17 -7.41 5.63
C GLY A 83 -0.69 -6.54 4.71
N MET A 84 -0.89 -6.95 3.46
CA MET A 84 -1.75 -6.25 2.51
C MET A 84 -3.22 -6.23 2.96
N ILE A 85 -3.73 -7.36 3.46
CA ILE A 85 -5.09 -7.46 3.99
C ILE A 85 -5.26 -6.53 5.19
N LEU A 86 -4.34 -6.58 6.16
CA LEU A 86 -4.40 -5.74 7.35
C LEU A 86 -4.31 -4.24 7.00
N LYS A 87 -3.44 -3.88 6.05
CA LYS A 87 -3.35 -2.52 5.53
C LYS A 87 -4.67 -2.06 4.91
N LYS A 88 -5.33 -2.91 4.14
CA LYS A 88 -6.64 -2.59 3.52
C LYS A 88 -7.71 -2.32 4.59
N PHE A 89 -7.77 -3.15 5.64
CA PHE A 89 -8.69 -2.92 6.75
C PHE A 89 -8.39 -1.64 7.53
N SER A 90 -7.11 -1.39 7.84
CA SER A 90 -6.67 -0.16 8.51
C SER A 90 -7.03 1.09 7.70
N GLN A 91 -6.88 1.05 6.38
CA GLN A 91 -7.26 2.16 5.50
C GLN A 91 -8.77 2.42 5.51
N GLN A 92 -9.61 1.37 5.49
CA GLN A 92 -11.07 1.54 5.62
C GLN A 92 -11.48 2.17 6.96
N ASN A 93 -10.80 1.81 8.05
CA ASN A 93 -11.06 2.41 9.36
C ASN A 93 -10.65 3.88 9.39
N ALA A 94 -9.50 4.23 8.79
CA ALA A 94 -9.07 5.61 8.64
C ALA A 94 -10.08 6.45 7.84
N ASP A 95 -10.62 5.89 6.75
CA ASP A 95 -11.65 6.55 5.93
C ASP A 95 -12.94 6.81 6.75
N LYS A 96 -13.36 5.85 7.59
CA LYS A 96 -14.51 6.03 8.50
C LYS A 96 -14.27 7.16 9.50
N ARG A 97 -13.08 7.22 10.12
CA ARG A 97 -12.72 8.29 11.06
C ARG A 97 -12.77 9.66 10.38
N VAL A 98 -12.17 9.77 9.19
CA VAL A 98 -12.17 11.03 8.42
C VAL A 98 -13.59 11.46 8.07
N LYS A 99 -14.45 10.50 7.68
CA LYS A 99 -15.87 10.77 7.40
C LYS A 99 -16.60 11.29 8.63
N GLN A 100 -16.48 10.61 9.78
CA GLN A 100 -17.13 11.04 11.04
C GLN A 100 -16.68 12.43 11.48
N VAL A 101 -15.37 12.71 11.42
CA VAL A 101 -14.84 14.04 11.73
C VAL A 101 -15.41 15.09 10.76
N GLY A 102 -15.53 14.76 9.47
CA GLY A 102 -16.15 15.64 8.48
C GLY A 102 -17.62 15.96 8.80
N GLU A 103 -18.40 14.97 9.21
CA GLU A 103 -19.81 15.14 9.61
C GLU A 103 -19.94 16.04 10.85
N VAL A 104 -19.08 15.85 11.85
CA VAL A 104 -19.04 16.69 13.07
C VAL A 104 -18.65 18.13 12.75
N LEU A 105 -17.67 18.35 11.87
CA LEU A 105 -17.25 19.69 11.46
C LEU A 105 -18.35 20.42 10.69
N ASN A 106 -19.11 19.72 9.84
CA ASN A 106 -20.28 20.28 9.17
C ASN A 106 -21.37 20.72 10.18
N GLY A 107 -21.49 20.02 11.31
CA GLY A 107 -22.44 20.30 12.39
C GLY A 107 -21.88 21.09 13.58
N ILE A 108 -20.73 21.75 13.45
CA ILE A 108 -19.93 22.25 14.60
C ILE A 108 -20.69 23.19 15.55
N ARG A 109 -21.64 23.98 15.03
CA ARG A 109 -22.45 24.90 15.84
C ARG A 109 -23.26 24.16 16.90
N ALA A 110 -23.86 23.01 16.56
CA ALA A 110 -24.64 22.21 17.51
C ALA A 110 -23.76 21.59 18.59
N VAL A 111 -22.55 21.16 18.24
CA VAL A 111 -21.56 20.62 19.19
C VAL A 111 -21.16 21.67 20.23
N LYS A 112 -20.85 22.89 19.77
CA LYS A 112 -20.49 24.03 20.62
C LYS A 112 -21.63 24.47 21.53
N MET A 113 -22.87 24.51 21.02
CA MET A 113 -24.04 24.90 21.82
C MET A 113 -24.36 23.91 22.95
N ASN A 114 -23.99 22.64 22.80
CA ASN A 114 -24.22 21.60 23.80
C ASN A 114 -22.97 21.24 24.63
N ALA A 115 -21.85 21.96 24.44
CA ALA A 115 -20.56 21.67 25.09
C ALA A 115 -20.09 20.20 24.93
N TRP A 116 -20.34 19.59 23.76
CA TRP A 116 -19.99 18.18 23.49
C TRP A 116 -18.55 17.98 23.00
N GLU A 117 -17.69 19.01 23.01
CA GLU A 117 -16.35 18.92 22.41
C GLU A 117 -15.48 17.82 23.04
N GLU A 118 -15.49 17.70 24.37
CA GLU A 118 -14.66 16.70 25.06
C GLU A 118 -15.10 15.27 24.74
N ALA A 119 -16.42 15.00 24.73
CA ALA A 119 -16.96 13.69 24.39
C ALA A 119 -16.60 13.28 22.96
N PHE A 120 -16.67 14.21 21.99
CA PHE A 120 -16.22 13.94 20.62
C PHE A 120 -14.71 13.72 20.54
N GLN A 121 -13.93 14.49 21.28
CA GLN A 121 -12.47 14.36 21.29
C GLN A 121 -12.05 12.99 21.86
N GLU A 122 -12.71 12.53 22.92
CA GLU A 122 -12.46 11.22 23.52
C GLU A 122 -12.82 10.08 22.56
N SER A 123 -13.98 10.15 21.90
CA SER A 123 -14.39 9.18 20.88
C SER A 123 -13.39 9.09 19.72
N VAL A 124 -12.92 10.22 19.20
CA VAL A 124 -11.90 10.23 18.13
C VAL A 124 -10.56 9.68 18.63
N ARG A 125 -10.19 9.94 19.89
CA ARG A 125 -8.95 9.43 20.49
C ARG A 125 -8.98 7.91 20.65
N GLU A 126 -10.12 7.33 21.02
CA GLU A 126 -10.31 5.88 21.10
C GLU A 126 -10.13 5.23 19.71
N ILE A 127 -10.81 5.74 18.69
CA ILE A 127 -10.66 5.26 17.30
C ILE A 127 -9.19 5.36 16.86
N ARG A 128 -8.53 6.48 17.17
CA ARG A 128 -7.12 6.69 16.85
C ARG A 128 -6.20 5.71 17.57
N HIS A 129 -6.49 5.34 18.80
CA HIS A 129 -5.71 4.36 19.55
C HIS A 129 -5.73 2.99 18.83
N HIS A 130 -6.92 2.53 18.41
CA HIS A 130 -7.04 1.29 17.64
C HIS A 130 -6.28 1.35 16.30
N GLU A 131 -6.40 2.45 15.56
CA GLU A 131 -5.63 2.65 14.32
C GLU A 131 -4.12 2.53 14.55
N LEU A 132 -3.60 3.11 15.64
CA LEU A 132 -2.16 3.09 15.94
C LEU A 132 -1.66 1.68 16.29
N VAL A 133 -2.48 0.87 16.95
CA VAL A 133 -2.17 -0.55 17.21
C VAL A 133 -2.08 -1.32 15.89
N ASP A 134 -3.07 -1.17 15.01
CA ASP A 134 -3.08 -1.81 13.69
C ASP A 134 -1.86 -1.39 12.86
N LEU A 135 -1.55 -0.09 12.84
CA LEU A 135 -0.38 0.45 12.15
C LEU A 135 0.94 -0.07 12.71
N ARG A 136 1.03 -0.29 14.03
CA ARG A 136 2.23 -0.89 14.64
C ARG A 136 2.42 -2.32 14.16
N VAL A 137 1.36 -3.13 14.14
CA VAL A 137 1.42 -4.51 13.64
C VAL A 137 1.79 -4.54 12.15
N ILE A 138 1.18 -3.67 11.33
CA ILE A 138 1.53 -3.55 9.90
C ILE A 138 3.01 -3.18 9.72
N ARG A 139 3.53 -2.23 10.50
CA ARG A 139 4.94 -1.81 10.43
C ARG A 139 5.89 -2.95 10.82
N LEU A 140 5.58 -3.70 11.87
CA LEU A 140 6.38 -4.85 12.30
C LEU A 140 6.39 -5.95 11.25
N LEU A 141 5.22 -6.28 10.68
CA LEU A 141 5.12 -7.25 9.57
C LEU A 141 5.93 -6.80 8.35
N ARG A 142 5.88 -5.50 8.02
CA ARG A 142 6.64 -4.94 6.90
C ARG A 142 8.13 -4.98 7.16
N ALA A 143 8.58 -4.67 8.37
CA ALA A 143 10.00 -4.74 8.74
C ALA A 143 10.56 -6.16 8.56
N PHE A 144 9.78 -7.19 8.89
CA PHE A 144 10.19 -8.59 8.69
C PHE A 144 10.14 -9.06 7.23
N THR A 145 9.31 -8.44 6.38
CA THR A 145 9.12 -8.88 4.98
C THR A 145 10.03 -8.14 3.99
N VAL A 146 10.51 -6.94 4.35
CA VAL A 146 11.35 -6.09 3.50
C VAL A 146 12.85 -6.23 3.84
N VAL A 147 13.18 -6.87 4.97
CA VAL A 147 14.53 -7.34 5.31
C VAL A 147 14.67 -8.78 4.82
#